data_AF-A0A2N1Q324-F1
#
_entry.id   AF-A0A2N1Q324-F1
#
_cell.length_a   1.000
_cell.length_b   1.000
_cell.length_c   1.000
_cell.angle_alpha   90.00
_cell.angle_beta   90.00
_cell.angle_gamma   90.00
#
_symmetry.space_group_name_H-M   'P 1'
#
loop_
_entity.id
_entity.type
_entity.pdbx_description
1 polymer ?
#
loop_
_entity_poly.entity_id
_entity_poly.type
_entity_poly.pdbx_seq_one_letter_code
_entity_poly.pdbx_strand_id
1 'polypeptide(L)'
;MYIALQFDVKEDYLLFAGTTSLPDDYDFTANFWKFEIVSTNSNILIENGFLDDISINDNITILTSNLIYMDTNFFEIIELEFNNTIYLDSEFGFSNFVTYMESNKSLF
;
A
#
# COMPACT_ATOMS: atom_id res chain seq x y z
N MET A 1 -13.02 6.45 4.35
CA MET A 1 -11.79 7.15 3.97
C MET A 1 -10.85 6.12 3.39
N TYR A 2 -10.05 6.53 2.40
CA TYR A 2 -9.24 5.63 1.60
C TYR A 2 -7.82 6.22 1.53
N ILE A 3 -6.82 5.45 1.96
CA ILE A 3 -5.40 5.83 1.92
C ILE A 3 -4.70 4.86 0.98
N ALA A 4 -3.88 5.40 0.07
CA ALA A 4 -3.04 4.62 -0.82
C ALA A 4 -1.78 5.39 -1.19
N LEU A 5 -0.72 4.64 -1.51
CA LEU A 5 0.49 5.16 -2.14
C LEU A 5 0.55 4.69 -3.60
N GLN A 6 0.91 5.61 -4.47
CA GLN A 6 1.00 5.38 -5.91
C GLN A 6 2.29 6.00 -6.42
N PHE A 7 2.91 5.37 -7.42
CA PHE A 7 4.05 5.94 -8.11
C PHE A 7 3.60 7.02 -9.10
N ASP A 8 4.21 8.19 -9.01
CA ASP A 8 3.85 9.35 -9.84
C ASP A 8 4.71 9.45 -11.11
N VAL A 9 5.80 8.67 -11.19
CA VAL A 9 6.75 8.72 -12.32
C VAL A 9 7.04 7.32 -12.88
N LYS A 10 7.05 7.22 -14.22
CA LYS A 10 7.36 5.98 -14.97
C LYS A 10 8.70 5.35 -14.58
N GLU A 11 9.71 6.17 -14.30
CA GLU A 11 11.04 5.68 -13.92
C GLU A 11 11.02 4.93 -12.59
N ASP A 12 10.33 5.48 -11.58
CA ASP A 12 10.18 4.82 -10.28
C ASP A 12 9.41 3.51 -10.39
N TYR A 13 8.37 3.49 -11.22
CA TYR A 13 7.64 2.27 -11.55
C TYR A 13 8.55 1.19 -12.15
N LEU A 14 9.33 1.56 -13.17
CA LEU A 14 10.21 0.63 -13.89
C LEU A 14 11.28 0.05 -12.96
N LEU A 15 11.87 0.92 -12.13
CA LEU A 15 12.83 0.53 -11.10
C LEU A 15 12.22 -0.47 -10.13
N PHE A 16 11.03 -0.18 -9.62
CA PHE A 16 10.30 -1.06 -8.71
C PHE A 16 9.99 -2.42 -9.36
N ALA A 17 9.47 -2.41 -10.59
CA ALA A 17 9.11 -3.60 -11.33
C ALA A 17 10.33 -4.42 -11.81
N GLY A 18 11.56 -3.92 -11.60
CA GLY A 18 12.78 -4.58 -12.05
C GLY A 18 12.88 -4.70 -13.57
N THR A 19 12.25 -3.79 -14.32
CA THR A 19 12.21 -3.78 -15.78
C THR A 19 12.78 -2.49 -16.36
N THR A 20 13.33 -2.55 -17.57
CA THR A 20 13.93 -1.40 -18.26
C THR A 20 12.97 -0.72 -19.24
N SER A 21 11.83 -1.35 -19.53
CA SER A 21 10.81 -0.81 -20.43
C SER A 21 9.43 -1.38 -20.13
N LEU A 22 8.40 -0.63 -20.52
CA LEU A 22 7.01 -1.07 -20.52
C LEU A 22 6.61 -1.41 -21.97
N PRO A 23 5.67 -2.35 -22.16
CA PRO A 23 5.03 -2.56 -23.46
C PRO A 23 4.45 -1.26 -24.04
N ASP A 24 4.39 -1.16 -25.36
CA ASP A 24 3.85 0.03 -26.05
C ASP A 24 2.35 0.26 -25.77
N ASP A 25 1.63 -0.81 -25.40
CA ASP A 25 0.21 -0.80 -25.02
C ASP A 25 -0.01 -0.67 -23.50
N TYR A 26 1.03 -0.34 -22.74
CA TYR A 26 0.93 -0.19 -21.30
C TYR A 26 0.08 1.01 -20.90
N ASP A 27 -1.05 0.74 -20.26
CA ASP A 27 -1.97 1.76 -19.73
C ASP A 27 -1.67 2.08 -18.26
N PHE A 28 -1.15 3.28 -18.00
CA PHE A 28 -0.89 3.81 -16.64
C PHE A 28 -2.15 3.98 -15.80
N THR A 29 -3.34 4.02 -16.41
CA THR A 29 -4.60 4.19 -15.66
C THR A 29 -5.15 2.88 -15.12
N ALA A 30 -4.73 1.75 -15.70
CA ALA A 30 -5.20 0.41 -15.35
C ALA A 30 -4.10 -0.49 -14.78
N ASN A 31 -2.85 -0.26 -15.18
CA ASN A 31 -1.68 -0.99 -14.69
C ASN A 31 -0.86 -0.01 -13.87
N PHE A 32 -1.05 -0.02 -12.55
CA PHE A 32 -0.16 0.66 -11.62
C PHE A 32 -0.02 -0.20 -10.38
N TRP A 33 1.16 -0.17 -9.78
CA TRP A 33 1.38 -0.85 -8.50
C TRP A 33 0.83 0.08 -7.44
N LYS A 34 -0.28 -0.35 -6.85
CA LYS A 34 -1.01 0.41 -5.86
C LYS A 34 -0.76 -0.22 -4.51
N PHE A 35 -0.25 0.59 -3.60
CA PHE A 35 -0.16 0.21 -2.20
C PHE A 35 -1.40 0.73 -1.50
N GLU A 36 -2.28 -0.18 -1.11
CA GLU A 36 -3.55 0.15 -0.48
C GLU A 36 -3.46 -0.07 1.03
N ILE A 37 -4.34 0.59 1.78
CA ILE A 37 -4.52 0.38 3.21
C ILE A 37 -5.98 0.03 3.45
N VAL A 38 -6.25 -1.15 4.00
CA VAL A 38 -7.60 -1.51 4.47
C VAL A 38 -8.15 -0.48 5.47
N SER A 39 -9.46 -0.27 5.46
CA SER A 39 -10.11 0.78 6.24
C SER A 39 -9.79 0.74 7.74
N THR A 40 -9.68 -0.45 8.33
CA THR A 40 -9.32 -0.62 9.74
C THR A 40 -7.91 -0.09 10.04
N ASN A 41 -6.94 -0.37 9.18
CA ASN A 41 -5.57 0.14 9.31
C ASN A 41 -5.51 1.66 9.08
N SER A 42 -6.31 2.17 8.14
CA SER A 42 -6.43 3.62 7.91
C SER A 42 -6.89 4.36 9.16
N ASN A 43 -7.84 3.79 9.91
CA ASN A 43 -8.31 4.40 11.15
C ASN A 43 -7.21 4.44 12.22
N ILE A 44 -6.43 3.36 12.37
CA ILE A 44 -5.31 3.30 13.31
C ILE A 44 -4.29 4.40 13.01
N LEU A 45 -3.92 4.58 11.74
CA LEU A 45 -2.97 5.63 11.33
C LEU A 45 -3.44 7.03 11.74
N ILE A 46 -4.74 7.28 11.63
CA ILE A 46 -5.34 8.58 11.95
C ILE A 46 -5.41 8.78 13.46
N GLU A 47 -5.84 7.76 14.20
CA GLU A 47 -5.87 7.80 15.66
C GLU A 47 -4.47 8.00 16.26
N ASN A 48 -3.45 7.44 15.61
CA ASN A 48 -2.06 7.61 15.98
C ASN A 48 -1.42 8.90 15.44
N GLY A 49 -2.16 9.76 14.74
CA GLY A 49 -1.69 11.08 14.30
C GLY A 49 -0.72 11.05 13.10
N PHE A 50 -0.62 9.94 12.38
CA PHE A 50 0.34 9.80 11.28
C PHE A 50 0.21 10.90 10.22
N LEU A 51 -1.02 11.25 9.83
CA LEU A 51 -1.27 12.26 8.80
C LEU A 51 -0.93 13.69 9.24
N ASP A 52 -0.85 13.93 10.55
CA ASP A 52 -0.48 15.23 11.11
C ASP A 52 1.06 15.37 11.24
N ASP A 53 1.76 14.24 11.36
CA ASP A 53 3.21 14.20 11.59
C ASP A 53 4.03 14.23 10.29
N ILE A 54 3.45 13.83 9.15
CA ILE A 54 4.14 13.81 7.86
C ILE A 54 4.04 15.13 7.09
N SER A 55 5.04 15.36 6.25
CA SER A 55 5.15 16.47 5.32
C SER A 55 5.68 16.02 3.96
N ILE A 56 5.60 16.93 2.98
CA ILE A 56 6.17 16.68 1.66
C ILE A 56 7.68 16.42 1.76
N ASN A 57 8.17 15.43 1.00
CA ASN A 57 9.56 14.95 0.99
C ASN A 57 10.03 14.17 2.22
N ASP A 58 9.13 13.82 3.13
CA ASP A 58 9.46 12.90 4.20
C ASP A 58 9.68 11.48 3.67
N ASN A 59 10.62 10.77 4.30
CA ASN A 59 10.86 9.36 4.04
C ASN A 59 10.07 8.54 5.04
N ILE A 60 9.15 7.73 4.54
CA ILE A 60 8.37 6.77 5.31
C ILE A 60 8.84 5.37 4.98
N THR A 61 8.86 4.49 5.98
CA THR A 61 9.09 3.06 5.79
C THR A 61 7.75 2.36 5.86
N ILE A 62 7.48 1.50 4.89
CA ILE A 62 6.27 0.68 4.85
C ILE A 62 6.65 -0.79 4.76
N LEU A 63 5.85 -1.65 5.38
CA LEU A 63 5.87 -3.08 5.12
C LEU A 63 4.53 -3.48 4.51
N THR A 64 4.58 -4.30 3.46
CA THR A 64 3.41 -4.67 2.67
C THR A 64 3.19 -6.17 2.66
N SER A 65 1.94 -6.59 2.67
CA SER A 65 1.52 -7.95 2.32
C SER A 65 1.02 -7.98 0.88
N ASN A 66 1.33 -9.03 0.15
CA ASN A 66 0.89 -9.19 -1.24
C ASN A 66 -0.30 -10.15 -1.32
N LEU A 67 -1.29 -9.75 -2.12
CA LEU A 67 -2.39 -10.60 -2.58
C LEU A 67 -2.35 -10.68 -4.10
N ILE A 68 -2.42 -11.89 -4.63
CA ILE A 68 -2.54 -12.13 -6.07
C ILE A 68 -3.98 -12.59 -6.35
N TYR A 69 -4.70 -11.84 -7.17
CA TYR A 69 -6.06 -12.18 -7.59
C TYR A 69 -6.27 -11.87 -9.07
N MET A 70 -6.77 -12.86 -9.84
CA MET A 70 -7.05 -12.75 -11.28
C MET A 70 -5.93 -12.02 -12.05
N ASP A 71 -4.70 -12.52 -11.89
CA ASP A 71 -3.46 -11.98 -12.50
C ASP A 71 -3.08 -10.55 -12.08
N THR A 72 -3.78 -9.97 -11.10
CA THR A 72 -3.49 -8.65 -10.52
C THR A 72 -2.77 -8.83 -9.17
N ASN A 73 -1.73 -8.03 -8.96
CA ASN A 73 -1.03 -7.96 -7.69
C ASN A 73 -1.54 -6.76 -6.88
N PHE A 74 -2.01 -7.02 -5.67
CA PHE A 74 -2.42 -6.02 -4.69
C PHE A 74 -1.39 -5.99 -3.57
N PHE A 75 -0.92 -4.80 -3.22
CA PHE A 75 0.04 -4.60 -2.13
C PHE A 75 -0.66 -3.87 -1.00
N GLU A 76 -0.92 -4.56 0.09
CA GLU A 76 -1.60 -4.00 1.25
C GLU A 76 -0.56 -3.59 2.28
N ILE A 77 -0.58 -2.32 2.69
CA ILE A 77 0.31 -1.80 3.72
C ILE A 77 -0.17 -2.34 5.06
N ILE A 78 0.70 -3.13 5.70
CA ILE A 78 0.46 -3.78 6.98
C ILE A 78 1.29 -3.18 8.12
N GLU A 79 2.34 -2.44 7.80
CA GLU A 79 3.05 -1.62 8.79
C GLU A 79 3.51 -0.31 8.16
N LEU A 80 3.56 0.71 9.01
CA LEU A 80 3.99 2.04 8.65
C LEU A 80 4.80 2.65 9.78
N GLU A 81 6.02 3.05 9.45
CA GLU A 81 6.99 3.68 10.35
C GLU A 81 7.46 5.02 9.78
N PHE A 82 7.55 6.02 10.65
CA PHE A 82 8.13 7.33 10.34
C PHE A 82 8.96 7.82 11.53
N ASN A 83 10.18 8.29 11.29
CA ASN A 83 11.10 8.79 12.33
C ASN A 83 11.24 7.85 13.56
N ASN A 84 11.44 6.55 13.32
CA ASN A 84 11.55 5.51 14.34
C ASN A 84 10.29 5.33 15.22
N THR A 85 9.16 5.87 14.79
CA THR A 85 7.85 5.69 15.42
C THR A 85 7.00 4.79 14.55
N ILE A 86 6.50 3.70 15.13
CA ILE A 86 5.60 2.76 14.47
C ILE A 86 4.16 3.27 14.66
N TYR A 87 3.53 3.70 13.56
CA TYR A 87 2.15 4.18 13.54
C TYR A 87 1.15 3.07 13.24
N LEU A 88 1.60 2.03 12.54
CA LEU A 88 0.87 0.80 12.32
C LEU A 88 1.86 -0.35 12.50
N ASP A 89 1.65 -1.16 13.52
CA ASP A 89 2.44 -2.35 13.81
C ASP A 89 2.04 -3.51 12.87
N SER A 90 3.03 -4.27 12.39
CA SER A 90 2.82 -5.29 11.37
C SER A 90 1.94 -6.45 11.79
N GLU A 91 1.98 -6.86 13.06
CA GLU A 91 1.13 -7.95 13.54
C GLU A 91 -0.35 -7.52 13.51
N PHE A 92 -0.63 -6.30 13.99
CA PHE A 92 -1.98 -5.73 13.95
C PHE A 92 -2.45 -5.46 12.52
N GLY A 93 -1.61 -4.82 11.71
CA GLY A 93 -1.98 -4.46 10.35
C GLY A 93 -2.21 -5.68 9.46
N PHE A 94 -1.41 -6.74 9.62
CA PHE A 94 -1.62 -8.01 8.92
C PHE A 94 -2.90 -8.72 9.40
N SER A 95 -3.15 -8.77 10.71
CA SER A 95 -4.37 -9.38 11.26
C SER A 95 -5.65 -8.70 10.73
N ASN A 96 -5.64 -7.37 10.67
CA ASN A 96 -6.73 -6.59 10.09
C ASN A 96 -6.91 -6.87 8.59
N PHE A 97 -5.81 -6.99 7.84
CA PHE A 97 -5.87 -7.35 6.42
C PHE A 97 -6.46 -8.75 6.21
N VAL A 98 -6.01 -9.75 6.97
CA VAL A 98 -6.59 -11.11 6.92
C VAL A 98 -8.08 -11.09 7.25
N THR A 99 -8.48 -10.34 8.29
CA THR A 99 -9.90 -10.20 8.66
C THR A 99 -10.73 -9.55 7.55
N TYR A 100 -10.17 -8.55 6.88
CA TYR A 100 -10.78 -7.92 5.70
C TYR A 100 -10.96 -8.94 4.57
N MET A 101 -9.93 -9.72 4.26
CA MET A 101 -10.00 -10.77 3.23
C MET A 101 -11.07 -11.82 3.56
N GLU A 102 -11.09 -12.30 4.80
CA GLU A 102 -12.08 -13.28 5.29
C GLU A 102 -13.52 -12.76 5.14
N SER A 103 -13.75 -11.49 5.50
CA SER A 103 -15.07 -10.85 5.43
C SER A 103 -15.54 -10.61 3.98
N ASN A 104 -14.60 -10.54 3.04
CA ASN A 104 -14.84 -10.25 1.64
C ASN A 104 -14.53 -11.45 0.74
N LYS A 105 -14.45 -12.66 1.30
CA LYS A 105 -14.12 -13.90 0.57
C LYS A 105 -14.97 -14.19 -0.66
N SER A 106 -16.17 -13.64 -0.76
CA SER A 106 -17.02 -13.81 -1.96
C SER A 106 -16.64 -12.90 -3.13
N LEU A 107 -15.82 -11.87 -2.86
CA LEU A 107 -15.33 -10.89 -3.84
C LEU A 107 -13.95 -11.29 -4.38
N PHE A 108 -13.24 -12.17 -3.69
CA PHE A 108 -11.91 -12.69 -4.02
C PHE A 108 -11.96 -14.20 -4.36
#